data_AF-A0A6A8QPJ1-F1
#
_entry.id   AF-A0A6A8QPJ1-F1
#
_cell.length_a   1.000
_cell.length_b   1.000
_cell.length_c   1.000
_cell.angle_alpha   90.00
_cell.angle_beta   90.00
_cell.angle_gamma   90.00
#
_symmetry.space_group_name_H-M   'P 1'
#
loop_
_entity.id
_entity.type
_entity.pdbx_description
1 polymer ?
#
loop_
_entity_poly.entity_id
_entity_poly.type
_entity_poly.pdbx_seq_one_letter_code
_entity_poly.pdbx_strand_id
1 'polypeptide(L)'
;MTPPSDAVPSDLSLPLDPAAPPRQAFWPYGWWRILDFKIGIVPVPVYVLLVALVAAFLKLGNGKLSSDILVSIAVLAIGGFTCAEIGKRLPVIRNLGAAAIFATFLPSYLAYAHLLPDPVIASTKEFFKTSNFLYLYISCIIVGSVLGMDRQSLVKGIVKIFIPMVSGVVVAAAAGTLVGTILGLGTYHTFFYIIVPMMGGGVGEGVIPISIGYALITGGDQGVILAEIMPMVMMGSLFCIVFAGLMNRLGQRRPDLTGNGRITPNGDDDIGDIRAAAKGAIDPAVIGAAGVTAVALYLLGVLGQKLFDFPAPVLMLFVAFMMKAVKAVSPSLQQGGQVVSKFFATSVTYPLLFSVGVSITPWEKLTSAFTLLNIIVIVCTVIVLVCTGFFVARKINMYPIDVAVVCSCSAAQGGTGDVAILTAANRLQLLPFCSIATRLGGASMVTIALILMRVLH
;
A
#
# COMPACT_ATOMS: atom_id res chain seq x y z
N MET A 1 24.40 28.73 86.41
CA MET A 1 23.99 27.32 86.37
C MET A 1 24.13 26.84 84.93
N THR A 2 25.24 26.14 84.64
CA THR A 2 25.38 25.15 83.55
C THR A 2 24.48 23.93 83.87
N PRO A 3 24.25 22.89 83.01
CA PRO A 3 24.95 22.44 81.78
C PRO A 3 23.94 21.88 80.70
N PRO A 4 24.24 20.88 79.82
CA PRO A 4 25.47 20.51 79.10
C PRO A 4 25.31 20.41 77.56
N SER A 5 26.46 20.34 76.90
CA SER A 5 26.70 19.70 75.59
C SER A 5 26.43 18.19 75.64
N ASP A 6 25.97 17.58 74.56
CA ASP A 6 26.24 16.17 74.20
C ASP A 6 25.76 15.99 72.73
N ALA A 7 26.64 15.72 71.77
CA ALA A 7 27.33 14.46 71.49
C ALA A 7 26.68 13.82 70.26
N VAL A 8 27.47 13.74 69.18
CA VAL A 8 27.20 12.93 67.99
C VAL A 8 27.30 11.45 68.39
N PRO A 9 26.35 10.59 68.01
CA PRO A 9 26.64 9.19 67.79
C PRO A 9 26.59 8.92 66.28
N SER A 10 27.77 8.70 65.72
CA SER A 10 27.95 7.79 64.60
C SER A 10 27.55 6.40 65.08
N ASP A 11 26.46 5.85 64.55
CA ASP A 11 26.44 4.40 64.37
C ASP A 11 25.76 3.97 63.08
N LEU A 12 26.46 3.05 62.45
CA LEU A 12 26.30 2.52 61.12
C LEU A 12 25.31 1.35 61.19
N SER A 13 24.17 1.43 60.52
CA SER A 13 23.51 0.25 59.96
C SER A 13 22.41 0.65 58.99
N LEU A 14 22.78 0.71 57.71
CA LEU A 14 21.83 0.57 56.61
C LEU A 14 21.25 -0.86 56.65
N PRO A 15 19.93 -1.07 56.67
CA PRO A 15 19.37 -2.34 56.24
C PRO A 15 19.50 -2.41 54.72
N LEU A 16 20.49 -3.20 54.26
CA LEU A 16 20.50 -3.81 52.94
C LEU A 16 19.33 -4.78 52.84
N ASP A 17 18.28 -4.39 52.11
CA ASP A 17 17.62 -5.23 51.11
C ASP A 17 16.42 -4.46 50.51
N PRO A 18 16.47 -4.01 49.24
CA PRO A 18 15.23 -3.77 48.51
C PRO A 18 14.64 -5.16 48.25
N ALA A 19 13.72 -5.58 49.11
CA ALA A 19 12.89 -6.76 48.85
C ALA A 19 12.48 -6.73 47.37
N ALA A 20 12.91 -7.75 46.62
CA ALA A 20 12.57 -7.91 45.22
C ALA A 20 11.05 -7.69 45.07
N PRO A 21 10.60 -6.93 44.05
CA PRO A 21 9.18 -6.67 43.89
C PRO A 21 8.44 -8.01 43.92
N PRO A 22 7.36 -8.14 44.70
CA PRO A 22 6.68 -9.42 44.88
C PRO A 22 6.37 -10.00 43.49
N ARG A 23 6.77 -11.26 43.26
CA ARG A 23 6.48 -11.96 42.00
C ARG A 23 4.97 -11.86 41.76
N GLN A 24 4.58 -10.99 40.83
CA GLN A 24 3.18 -10.77 40.49
C GLN A 24 2.54 -12.11 40.13
N ALA A 25 1.38 -12.42 40.72
CA ALA A 25 0.65 -13.63 40.40
C ALA A 25 0.38 -13.69 38.88
N PHE A 26 0.62 -14.87 38.29
CA PHE A 26 0.43 -15.09 36.85
C PHE A 26 -1.00 -14.79 36.39
N TRP A 27 -1.97 -14.91 37.30
CA TRP A 27 -3.33 -14.44 37.11
C TRP A 27 -3.60 -13.18 37.94
N PRO A 28 -4.21 -12.11 37.39
CA PRO A 28 -4.60 -11.90 35.99
C PRO A 28 -3.49 -11.26 35.12
N TYR A 29 -2.40 -10.76 35.73
CA TYR A 29 -1.40 -9.91 35.06
C TYR A 29 -0.48 -10.64 34.07
N GLY A 30 -0.12 -11.91 34.35
CA GLY A 30 0.64 -12.76 33.41
C GLY A 30 -0.21 -13.22 32.22
N TRP A 31 -1.49 -13.52 32.45
CA TRP A 31 -2.47 -13.78 31.40
C TRP A 31 -2.72 -12.55 30.51
N TRP A 32 -2.83 -11.35 31.12
CA TRP A 32 -2.90 -10.09 30.37
C TRP A 32 -1.66 -9.83 29.52
N ARG A 33 -0.45 -10.16 30.00
CA ARG A 33 0.77 -10.10 29.18
C ARG A 33 0.74 -11.03 27.95
N ILE A 34 0.12 -12.21 28.07
CA ILE A 34 -0.06 -13.13 26.93
C ILE A 34 -1.13 -12.63 25.97
N LEU A 35 -2.22 -12.03 26.49
CA LEU A 35 -3.26 -11.36 25.70
C LEU A 35 -2.74 -10.08 25.00
N ASP A 36 -1.79 -9.37 25.62
CA ASP A 36 -1.17 -8.17 25.07
C ASP A 36 -0.14 -8.47 23.99
N PHE A 37 0.33 -9.72 23.89
CA PHE A 37 1.13 -10.16 22.76
C PHE A 37 0.22 -10.31 21.53
N LYS A 38 0.48 -9.49 20.51
CA LYS A 38 -0.36 -9.38 19.31
C LYS A 38 0.39 -9.84 18.06
N ILE A 39 -0.27 -10.61 17.22
CA ILE A 39 0.17 -10.90 15.85
C ILE A 39 -0.60 -9.92 14.96
N GLY A 40 0.10 -8.90 14.44
CA GLY A 40 -0.56 -7.76 13.81
C GLY A 40 -1.42 -6.99 14.82
N ILE A 41 -2.74 -7.02 14.65
CA ILE A 41 -3.71 -6.41 15.59
C ILE A 41 -4.41 -7.43 16.49
N VAL A 42 -4.27 -8.73 16.19
CA VAL A 42 -5.07 -9.78 16.84
C VAL A 42 -4.32 -10.30 18.08
N PRO A 43 -4.95 -10.31 19.27
CA PRO A 43 -4.39 -10.95 20.46
C PRO A 43 -4.11 -12.44 20.20
N VAL A 44 -2.98 -12.97 20.68
CA VAL A 44 -2.60 -14.37 20.44
C VAL A 44 -3.70 -15.38 20.78
N PRO A 45 -4.42 -15.28 21.92
CA PRO A 45 -5.49 -16.24 22.21
C PRO A 45 -6.63 -16.24 21.20
N VAL A 46 -7.00 -15.06 20.69
CA VAL A 46 -8.01 -14.92 19.63
C VAL A 46 -7.46 -15.49 18.31
N TYR A 47 -6.19 -15.23 18.00
CA TYR A 47 -5.55 -15.77 16.81
C TYR A 47 -5.53 -17.31 16.82
N VAL A 48 -5.15 -17.93 17.95
CA VAL A 48 -5.15 -19.40 18.10
C VAL A 48 -6.56 -19.97 17.97
N LEU A 49 -7.56 -19.31 18.55
CA LEU A 49 -8.97 -19.69 18.40
C LEU A 49 -9.42 -19.62 16.94
N LEU A 50 -9.09 -18.54 16.22
CA LEU A 50 -9.44 -18.38 14.81
C LEU A 50 -8.81 -19.48 13.95
N VAL A 51 -7.54 -19.83 14.20
CA VAL A 51 -6.87 -20.95 13.51
C VAL A 51 -7.57 -22.26 13.79
N ALA A 52 -7.92 -22.54 15.05
CA ALA A 52 -8.64 -23.74 15.44
C ALA A 52 -10.03 -23.82 14.79
N LEU A 53 -10.76 -22.70 14.72
CA LEU A 53 -12.08 -22.62 14.09
C LEU A 53 -11.98 -22.85 12.58
N VAL A 54 -11.05 -22.19 11.88
CA VAL A 54 -10.84 -22.41 10.44
C VAL A 54 -10.48 -23.87 10.18
N ALA A 55 -9.59 -24.47 10.99
CA ALA A 55 -9.25 -25.89 10.87
C ALA A 55 -10.45 -26.81 11.13
N ALA A 56 -11.30 -26.49 12.12
CA ALA A 56 -12.51 -27.23 12.42
C ALA A 56 -13.54 -27.13 11.28
N PHE A 57 -13.76 -25.94 10.71
CA PHE A 57 -14.67 -25.74 9.57
C PHE A 57 -14.18 -26.49 8.32
N LEU A 58 -12.86 -26.53 8.08
CA LEU A 58 -12.31 -27.32 6.99
C LEU A 58 -12.55 -28.82 7.17
N LYS A 59 -12.48 -29.32 8.42
CA LYS A 59 -12.71 -30.74 8.74
C LYS A 59 -14.19 -31.13 8.75
N LEU A 60 -15.08 -30.31 9.33
CA LEU A 60 -16.52 -30.60 9.43
C LEU A 60 -17.29 -30.26 8.14
N GLY A 61 -16.84 -29.27 7.37
CA GLY A 61 -17.57 -28.76 6.20
C GLY A 61 -17.45 -29.60 4.93
N ASN A 62 -17.06 -30.88 5.01
CA ASN A 62 -16.72 -31.72 3.85
C ASN A 62 -15.70 -31.05 2.90
N GLY A 63 -14.75 -30.28 3.45
CA GLY A 63 -13.80 -29.51 2.66
C GLY A 63 -14.40 -28.32 1.94
N LYS A 64 -15.53 -27.76 2.37
CA LYS A 64 -16.05 -26.47 1.88
C LYS A 64 -15.94 -25.41 2.97
N LEU A 65 -15.47 -24.23 2.58
CA LEU A 65 -15.37 -23.06 3.45
C LEU A 65 -16.26 -21.96 2.87
N SER A 66 -17.13 -21.37 3.70
CA SER A 66 -17.99 -20.26 3.28
C SER A 66 -17.14 -19.09 2.79
N SER A 67 -17.64 -18.37 1.78
CA SER A 67 -17.08 -17.12 1.25
C SER A 67 -17.81 -15.88 1.80
N ASP A 68 -18.63 -16.06 2.85
CA ASP A 68 -19.24 -14.95 3.55
C ASP A 68 -18.19 -14.03 4.21
N ILE A 69 -18.64 -12.82 4.55
CA ILE A 69 -17.78 -11.77 5.11
C ILE A 69 -17.12 -12.23 6.42
N LEU A 70 -17.79 -13.00 7.27
CA LEU A 70 -17.26 -13.38 8.59
C LEU A 70 -16.11 -14.37 8.46
N VAL A 71 -16.31 -15.43 7.69
CA VAL A 71 -15.28 -16.45 7.43
C VAL A 71 -14.13 -15.84 6.65
N SER A 72 -14.43 -14.99 5.66
CA SER A 72 -13.39 -14.30 4.87
C SER A 72 -12.55 -13.37 5.75
N ILE A 73 -13.15 -12.56 6.63
CA ILE A 73 -12.39 -11.71 7.55
C ILE A 73 -11.47 -12.55 8.44
N ALA A 74 -11.95 -13.68 8.97
CA ALA A 74 -11.13 -14.57 9.79
C ALA A 74 -9.93 -15.12 9.00
N VAL A 75 -10.18 -15.69 7.81
CA VAL A 75 -9.14 -16.26 6.93
C VAL A 75 -8.12 -15.21 6.52
N LEU A 76 -8.58 -14.04 6.05
CA LEU A 76 -7.72 -12.96 5.60
C LEU A 76 -6.91 -12.35 6.75
N ALA A 77 -7.50 -12.23 7.95
CA ALA A 77 -6.78 -11.75 9.13
C ALA A 77 -5.67 -12.72 9.53
N ILE A 78 -5.97 -14.03 9.63
CA ILE A 78 -4.98 -15.06 9.95
C ILE A 78 -3.87 -15.04 8.90
N GLY A 79 -4.22 -15.17 7.62
CA GLY A 79 -3.26 -15.26 6.53
C GLY A 79 -2.41 -13.99 6.40
N GLY A 80 -3.06 -12.83 6.35
CA GLY A 80 -2.40 -11.54 6.14
C GLY A 80 -1.49 -11.14 7.28
N PHE A 81 -1.95 -11.20 8.53
CA PHE A 81 -1.09 -10.85 9.66
C PHE A 81 0.05 -11.85 9.86
N THR A 82 -0.17 -13.13 9.60
CA THR A 82 0.89 -14.16 9.69
C THR A 82 1.97 -13.92 8.65
N CYS A 83 1.59 -13.73 7.39
CA CYS A 83 2.55 -13.46 6.32
C CYS A 83 3.32 -12.16 6.59
N ALA A 84 2.63 -11.11 7.03
CA ALA A 84 3.27 -9.85 7.39
C ALA A 84 4.24 -9.99 8.59
N GLU A 85 3.86 -10.75 9.62
CA GLU A 85 4.66 -10.96 10.82
C GLU A 85 5.94 -11.77 10.50
N ILE A 86 5.84 -12.78 9.63
CA ILE A 86 7.01 -13.50 9.10
C ILE A 86 7.98 -12.50 8.42
N GLY A 87 7.46 -11.63 7.57
CA GLY A 87 8.26 -10.59 6.91
C GLY A 87 8.92 -9.60 7.88
N LYS A 88 8.22 -9.21 8.96
CA LYS A 88 8.75 -8.28 9.99
C LYS A 88 9.87 -8.88 10.83
N ARG A 89 9.87 -10.21 11.02
CA ARG A 89 10.85 -10.91 11.87
C ARG A 89 12.17 -11.20 11.17
N LEU A 90 12.26 -11.01 9.85
CA LEU A 90 13.49 -11.24 9.09
C LEU A 90 14.45 -10.02 9.21
N PRO A 91 15.60 -10.14 9.90
CA PRO A 91 16.41 -9.00 10.33
C PRO A 91 17.04 -8.22 9.16
N VAL A 92 17.35 -8.89 8.05
CA VAL A 92 18.03 -8.27 6.89
C VAL A 92 17.07 -7.43 6.04
N ILE A 93 15.83 -7.92 5.86
CA ILE A 93 14.87 -7.35 4.90
C ILE A 93 13.70 -6.60 5.54
N ARG A 94 13.56 -6.61 6.88
CA ARG A 94 12.44 -5.92 7.57
C ARG A 94 12.30 -4.45 7.15
N ASN A 95 13.42 -3.76 6.95
CA ASN A 95 13.45 -2.34 6.63
C ASN A 95 13.26 -2.06 5.12
N LEU A 96 13.12 -3.10 4.29
CA LEU A 96 12.90 -3.03 2.84
C LEU A 96 11.43 -3.27 2.46
N GLY A 97 10.49 -3.11 3.41
CA GLY A 97 9.08 -3.39 3.15
C GLY A 97 8.75 -4.88 3.14
N ALA A 98 9.57 -5.74 3.75
CA ALA A 98 9.35 -7.19 3.78
C ALA A 98 7.95 -7.59 4.28
N ALA A 99 7.35 -6.82 5.20
CA ALA A 99 5.98 -7.07 5.63
C ALA A 99 4.97 -7.00 4.47
N ALA A 100 5.08 -6.01 3.58
CA ALA A 100 4.20 -5.85 2.42
C ALA A 100 4.53 -6.89 1.33
N ILE A 101 5.81 -7.15 1.08
CA ILE A 101 6.26 -8.16 0.12
C ILE A 101 5.74 -9.54 0.54
N PHE A 102 5.97 -9.94 1.80
CA PHE A 102 5.51 -11.23 2.30
C PHE A 102 3.98 -11.29 2.35
N ALA A 103 3.29 -10.24 2.79
CA ALA A 103 1.83 -10.24 2.78
C ALA A 103 1.21 -10.37 1.37
N THR A 104 1.94 -9.99 0.32
CA THR A 104 1.44 -10.04 -1.07
C THR A 104 1.89 -11.30 -1.81
N PHE A 105 3.18 -11.61 -1.78
CA PHE A 105 3.78 -12.65 -2.62
C PHE A 105 3.89 -14.02 -1.93
N LEU A 106 4.03 -14.07 -0.59
CA LEU A 106 4.06 -15.37 0.10
C LEU A 106 2.74 -16.14 -0.08
N PRO A 107 1.53 -15.53 0.03
CA PRO A 107 0.28 -16.25 -0.18
C PRO A 107 0.13 -16.79 -1.60
N SER A 108 0.64 -16.05 -2.59
CA SER A 108 0.70 -16.50 -3.99
C SER A 108 1.54 -17.77 -4.12
N TYR A 109 2.73 -17.80 -3.51
CA TYR A 109 3.58 -19.01 -3.46
C TYR A 109 2.90 -20.15 -2.70
N LEU A 110 2.32 -19.89 -1.52
CA LEU A 110 1.65 -20.93 -0.73
C LEU A 110 0.45 -21.54 -1.46
N ALA A 111 -0.28 -20.74 -2.26
CA ALA A 111 -1.35 -21.23 -3.12
C ALA A 111 -0.81 -22.07 -4.28
N TYR A 112 0.32 -21.68 -4.89
CA TYR A 112 0.96 -22.42 -5.96
C TYR A 112 1.57 -23.76 -5.50
N ALA A 113 2.21 -23.77 -4.33
CA ALA A 113 2.82 -24.96 -3.75
C ALA A 113 1.81 -25.91 -3.08
N HIS A 114 0.50 -25.67 -3.21
CA HIS A 114 -0.58 -26.42 -2.55
C HIS A 114 -0.44 -26.52 -1.02
N LEU A 115 0.21 -25.53 -0.40
CA LEU A 115 0.36 -25.43 1.06
C LEU A 115 -0.85 -24.78 1.72
N LEU A 116 -1.59 -23.93 0.99
CA LEU A 116 -2.90 -23.46 1.41
C LEU A 116 -3.98 -24.48 1.01
N PRO A 117 -4.90 -24.84 1.91
CA PRO A 117 -6.02 -25.70 1.55
C PRO A 117 -6.84 -25.11 0.39
N ASP A 118 -7.18 -25.90 -0.62
CA ASP A 118 -8.00 -25.47 -1.76
C ASP A 118 -9.29 -24.73 -1.36
N PRO A 119 -10.00 -25.11 -0.28
CA PRO A 119 -11.22 -24.40 0.14
C PRO A 119 -10.93 -22.97 0.61
N VAL A 120 -9.76 -22.72 1.19
CA VAL A 120 -9.31 -21.38 1.60
C VAL A 120 -9.01 -20.54 0.36
N ILE A 121 -8.36 -21.12 -0.65
CA ILE A 121 -8.05 -20.45 -1.92
C ILE A 121 -9.34 -20.10 -2.65
N ALA A 122 -10.28 -21.05 -2.75
CA ALA A 122 -11.57 -20.86 -3.41
C ALA A 122 -12.41 -19.78 -2.72
N SER A 123 -12.58 -19.88 -1.39
CA SER A 123 -13.31 -18.89 -0.59
C SER A 123 -12.69 -17.50 -0.72
N THR A 124 -11.36 -17.37 -0.64
CA THR A 124 -10.66 -16.09 -0.79
C THR A 124 -10.87 -15.49 -2.18
N LYS A 125 -10.77 -16.30 -3.24
CA LYS A 125 -10.98 -15.87 -4.63
C LYS A 125 -12.42 -15.42 -4.88
N GLU A 126 -13.39 -16.18 -4.37
CA GLU A 126 -14.80 -15.84 -4.50
C GLU A 126 -15.11 -14.53 -3.77
N PHE A 127 -14.69 -14.42 -2.50
CA PHE A 127 -14.85 -13.20 -1.72
C PHE A 127 -14.23 -12.00 -2.42
N PHE A 128 -13.00 -12.12 -2.93
CA PHE A 128 -12.32 -11.02 -3.62
C PHE A 128 -13.10 -10.55 -4.86
N LYS A 129 -13.68 -11.47 -5.63
CA LYS A 129 -14.45 -11.15 -6.84
C LYS A 129 -15.81 -10.54 -6.54
N THR A 130 -16.52 -11.03 -5.52
CA THR A 130 -17.92 -10.64 -5.26
C THR A 130 -18.03 -9.39 -4.39
N SER A 131 -17.11 -9.19 -3.45
CA SER A 131 -17.24 -8.16 -2.41
C SER A 131 -16.80 -6.75 -2.83
N ASN A 132 -16.01 -6.61 -3.90
CA ASN A 132 -15.30 -5.36 -4.23
C ASN A 132 -14.47 -4.81 -3.05
N PHE A 133 -13.98 -5.68 -2.16
CA PHE A 133 -13.27 -5.32 -0.94
C PHE A 133 -12.07 -4.39 -1.16
N LEU A 134 -11.33 -4.60 -2.25
CA LEU A 134 -10.24 -3.71 -2.66
C LEU A 134 -10.71 -2.27 -2.88
N TYR A 135 -11.84 -2.08 -3.57
CA TYR A 135 -12.37 -0.75 -3.85
C TYR A 135 -12.93 -0.08 -2.60
N LEU A 136 -13.57 -0.83 -1.70
CA LEU A 136 -13.97 -0.32 -0.39
C LEU A 136 -12.74 0.21 0.39
N TYR A 137 -11.66 -0.57 0.44
CA TYR A 137 -10.42 -0.17 1.08
C TYR A 137 -9.84 1.12 0.46
N ILE A 138 -9.72 1.15 -0.87
CA ILE A 138 -9.19 2.31 -1.61
C ILE A 138 -10.05 3.56 -1.32
N SER A 139 -11.37 3.41 -1.32
CA SER A 139 -12.31 4.51 -1.08
C SER A 139 -12.14 5.10 0.31
N CYS A 140 -12.12 4.25 1.34
CA CYS A 140 -11.93 4.68 2.72
C CYS A 140 -10.59 5.39 2.95
N ILE A 141 -9.49 4.90 2.36
CA ILE A 141 -8.18 5.53 2.52
C ILE A 141 -8.06 6.81 1.70
N ILE A 142 -8.47 6.82 0.43
CA ILE A 142 -8.36 8.02 -0.42
C ILE A 142 -9.21 9.13 0.17
N VAL A 143 -10.50 8.88 0.40
CA VAL A 143 -11.41 9.90 0.94
C VAL A 143 -10.92 10.33 2.32
N GLY A 144 -10.63 9.40 3.23
CA GLY A 144 -10.17 9.76 4.57
C GLY A 144 -8.85 10.53 4.59
N SER A 145 -7.91 10.21 3.69
CA SER A 145 -6.65 10.95 3.54
C SER A 145 -6.89 12.35 2.94
N VAL A 146 -7.69 12.46 1.88
CA VAL A 146 -8.03 13.76 1.23
C VAL A 146 -8.74 14.68 2.20
N LEU A 147 -9.74 14.17 2.93
CA LEU A 147 -10.46 14.95 3.92
C LEU A 147 -9.55 15.37 5.08
N GLY A 148 -8.59 14.52 5.44
CA GLY A 148 -7.63 14.77 6.50
C GLY A 148 -6.48 15.70 6.16
N MET A 149 -6.24 16.01 4.88
CA MET A 149 -5.17 16.90 4.45
C MET A 149 -5.54 18.38 4.56
N ASP A 150 -4.52 19.23 4.71
CA ASP A 150 -4.68 20.67 4.52
C ASP A 150 -5.00 20.98 3.05
N ARG A 151 -5.88 21.96 2.85
CA ARG A 151 -6.35 22.37 1.52
C ARG A 151 -5.21 22.90 0.66
N GLN A 152 -4.31 23.72 1.22
CA GLN A 152 -3.21 24.28 0.45
C GLN A 152 -2.20 23.20 0.04
N SER A 153 -1.86 22.28 0.96
CA SER A 153 -1.01 21.13 0.64
C SER A 153 -1.62 20.25 -0.45
N LEU A 154 -2.93 20.03 -0.42
CA LEU A 154 -3.62 19.22 -1.41
C LEU A 154 -3.60 19.86 -2.80
N VAL A 155 -3.97 21.15 -2.91
CA VAL A 155 -3.97 21.89 -4.19
C VAL A 155 -2.56 22.00 -4.75
N LYS A 156 -1.59 22.46 -3.95
CA LYS A 156 -0.19 22.59 -4.38
C LYS A 156 0.40 21.22 -4.72
N GLY A 157 0.06 20.19 -3.95
CA GLY A 157 0.51 18.82 -4.17
C GLY A 157 0.04 18.27 -5.50
N ILE A 158 -1.27 18.32 -5.79
CA ILE A 158 -1.83 17.77 -7.04
C ILE A 158 -1.25 18.47 -8.26
N VAL A 159 -1.10 19.79 -8.23
CA VAL A 159 -0.55 20.52 -9.38
C VAL A 159 0.94 20.22 -9.56
N LYS A 160 1.73 20.27 -8.48
CA LYS A 160 3.18 20.09 -8.58
C LYS A 160 3.61 18.65 -8.81
N ILE A 161 2.84 17.64 -8.41
CA ILE A 161 3.19 16.22 -8.56
C ILE A 161 3.23 15.79 -10.04
N PHE A 162 2.50 16.47 -10.93
CA PHE A 162 2.51 16.15 -12.37
C PHE A 162 3.90 16.24 -12.99
N ILE A 163 4.70 17.25 -12.60
CA ILE A 163 6.05 17.46 -13.16
C ILE A 163 6.99 16.27 -12.90
N PRO A 164 7.24 15.85 -11.64
CA PRO A 164 8.09 14.70 -11.35
C PRO A 164 7.50 13.38 -11.85
N MET A 165 6.17 13.26 -11.91
CA MET A 165 5.50 12.07 -12.43
C MET A 165 5.73 11.91 -13.94
N VAL A 166 5.38 12.92 -14.75
CA VAL A 166 5.54 12.87 -16.21
C VAL A 166 7.02 12.74 -16.60
N SER A 167 7.90 13.55 -16.00
CA SER A 167 9.34 13.45 -16.27
C SER A 167 9.90 12.10 -15.84
N GLY A 168 9.48 11.56 -14.70
CA GLY A 168 9.85 10.23 -14.24
C GLY A 168 9.46 9.15 -15.23
N VAL A 169 8.21 9.16 -15.72
CA VAL A 169 7.71 8.19 -16.70
C VAL A 169 8.50 8.26 -18.00
N VAL A 170 8.70 9.46 -18.56
CA VAL A 170 9.39 9.66 -19.84
C VAL A 170 10.85 9.23 -19.75
N VAL A 171 11.58 9.68 -18.71
CA VAL A 171 13.01 9.37 -18.56
C VAL A 171 13.21 7.90 -18.24
N ALA A 172 12.36 7.30 -17.40
CA ALA A 172 12.42 5.87 -17.11
C ALA A 172 12.11 5.04 -18.36
N ALA A 173 11.08 5.40 -19.13
CA ALA A 173 10.73 4.67 -20.35
C ALA A 173 11.86 4.73 -21.40
N ALA A 174 12.48 5.89 -21.58
CA ALA A 174 13.63 6.06 -22.48
C ALA A 174 14.85 5.25 -22.01
N ALA A 175 15.21 5.36 -20.72
CA ALA A 175 16.36 4.66 -20.16
C ALA A 175 16.17 3.14 -20.14
N GLY A 176 14.98 2.66 -19.76
CA GLY A 176 14.64 1.23 -19.77
C GLY A 176 14.71 0.64 -21.17
N THR A 177 14.15 1.35 -22.15
CA THR A 177 14.20 0.95 -23.56
C THR A 177 15.63 0.91 -24.10
N LEU A 178 16.44 1.91 -23.74
CA LEU A 178 17.85 1.95 -24.11
C LEU A 178 18.63 0.76 -23.52
N VAL A 179 18.45 0.47 -22.23
CA VAL A 179 19.10 -0.66 -21.56
C VAL A 179 18.70 -1.99 -22.21
N GLY A 180 17.41 -2.23 -22.48
CA GLY A 180 17.00 -3.46 -23.15
C GLY A 180 17.49 -3.57 -24.59
N THR A 181 17.62 -2.44 -25.30
CA THR A 181 18.23 -2.40 -26.64
C THR A 181 19.71 -2.78 -26.58
N ILE A 182 20.48 -2.24 -25.62
CA ILE A 182 21.90 -2.56 -25.42
C ILE A 182 22.09 -4.04 -25.06
N LEU A 183 21.16 -4.61 -24.29
CA LEU A 183 21.16 -6.03 -23.92
C LEU A 183 20.71 -6.98 -25.03
N GLY A 184 20.33 -6.47 -26.21
CA GLY A 184 19.95 -7.28 -27.36
C GLY A 184 18.50 -7.78 -27.36
N LEU A 185 17.63 -7.29 -26.47
CA LEU A 185 16.19 -7.64 -26.45
C LEU A 185 15.40 -6.99 -27.60
N GLY A 186 15.99 -6.01 -28.29
CA GLY A 186 15.35 -5.22 -29.34
C GLY A 186 14.52 -4.07 -28.79
N THR A 187 14.58 -2.92 -29.47
CA THR A 187 13.92 -1.68 -29.03
C THR A 187 12.40 -1.82 -29.01
N TYR A 188 11.82 -2.43 -30.04
CA TYR A 188 10.38 -2.64 -30.16
C TYR A 188 9.82 -3.52 -29.04
N HIS A 189 10.44 -4.69 -28.82
CA HIS A 189 10.03 -5.62 -27.79
C HIS A 189 10.21 -5.02 -26.39
N THR A 190 11.37 -4.40 -26.12
CA THR A 190 11.63 -3.77 -24.81
C THR A 190 10.59 -2.69 -24.49
N PHE A 191 10.33 -1.78 -25.42
CA PHE A 191 9.39 -0.70 -25.17
C PHE A 191 7.96 -1.23 -25.01
N PHE A 192 7.44 -1.98 -25.98
CA PHE A 192 6.04 -2.35 -26.02
C PHE A 192 5.65 -3.51 -25.10
N TYR A 193 6.55 -4.46 -24.85
CA TYR A 193 6.24 -5.68 -24.09
C TYR A 193 6.84 -5.70 -22.67
N ILE A 194 7.81 -4.84 -22.37
CA ILE A 194 8.39 -4.73 -21.01
C ILE A 194 8.01 -3.39 -20.35
N ILE A 195 8.38 -2.27 -20.97
CA ILE A 195 8.26 -0.95 -20.34
C ILE A 195 6.80 -0.46 -20.29
N VAL A 196 6.09 -0.47 -21.42
CA VAL A 196 4.70 -0.01 -21.50
C VAL A 196 3.80 -0.79 -20.53
N PRO A 197 3.81 -2.15 -20.50
CA PRO A 197 2.94 -2.89 -19.59
C PRO A 197 3.29 -2.61 -18.14
N MET A 198 4.59 -2.54 -17.82
CA MET A 198 5.04 -2.24 -16.47
C MET A 198 4.50 -0.88 -15.98
N MET A 199 4.40 0.11 -16.85
CA MET A 199 3.96 1.47 -16.52
C MET A 199 2.49 1.77 -16.88
N GLY A 200 1.72 0.75 -17.28
CA GLY A 200 0.38 0.89 -17.82
C GLY A 200 -0.75 1.05 -16.79
N GLY A 201 -0.44 1.18 -15.49
CA GLY A 201 -1.46 1.34 -14.45
C GLY A 201 -2.07 0.04 -13.91
N GLY A 202 -1.37 -1.09 -14.08
CA GLY A 202 -1.73 -2.38 -13.51
C GLY A 202 -2.55 -3.30 -14.42
N VAL A 203 -3.03 -4.41 -13.85
CA VAL A 203 -3.64 -5.49 -14.64
C VAL A 203 -4.96 -5.07 -15.30
N GLY A 204 -5.88 -4.52 -14.51
CA GLY A 204 -7.24 -4.21 -14.98
C GLY A 204 -7.32 -3.07 -15.99
N GLU A 205 -6.53 -2.02 -15.78
CA GLU A 205 -6.60 -0.78 -16.58
C GLU A 205 -5.45 -0.63 -17.58
N GLY A 206 -4.37 -1.39 -17.40
CA GLY A 206 -3.22 -1.37 -18.29
C GLY A 206 -3.12 -2.63 -19.12
N VAL A 207 -2.75 -3.74 -18.48
CA VAL A 207 -2.40 -5.00 -19.15
C VAL A 207 -3.53 -5.52 -20.03
N ILE A 208 -4.78 -5.50 -19.55
CA ILE A 208 -5.93 -5.95 -20.34
C ILE A 208 -6.13 -5.07 -21.58
N PRO A 209 -6.31 -3.72 -21.48
CA PRO A 209 -6.42 -2.87 -22.67
C PRO A 209 -5.23 -2.93 -23.62
N ILE A 210 -3.99 -3.03 -23.11
CA ILE A 210 -2.79 -3.20 -23.93
C ILE A 210 -2.88 -4.51 -24.72
N SER A 211 -3.21 -5.63 -24.08
CA SER A 211 -3.30 -6.92 -24.76
C SER A 211 -4.37 -6.92 -25.86
N ILE A 212 -5.52 -6.28 -25.63
CA ILE A 212 -6.60 -6.14 -26.62
C ILE A 212 -6.11 -5.29 -27.79
N GLY A 213 -5.56 -4.10 -27.50
CA GLY A 213 -5.14 -3.17 -28.55
C GLY A 213 -3.99 -3.73 -29.39
N TYR A 214 -3.01 -4.38 -28.79
CA TYR A 214 -1.91 -5.01 -29.53
C TYR A 214 -2.38 -6.19 -30.37
N ALA A 215 -3.28 -7.03 -29.85
CA ALA A 215 -3.87 -8.12 -30.63
C ALA A 215 -4.62 -7.60 -31.86
N LEU A 216 -5.40 -6.51 -31.70
CA LEU A 216 -6.10 -5.87 -32.81
C LEU A 216 -5.17 -5.26 -33.85
N ILE A 217 -4.03 -4.69 -33.43
CA ILE A 217 -3.07 -4.06 -34.35
C ILE A 217 -2.21 -5.10 -35.07
N THR A 218 -1.72 -6.09 -34.35
CA THR A 218 -0.79 -7.12 -34.87
C THR A 218 -1.50 -8.32 -35.50
N GLY A 219 -2.82 -8.45 -35.33
CA GLY A 219 -3.60 -9.61 -35.77
C GLY A 219 -3.34 -10.88 -34.93
N GLY A 220 -2.73 -10.74 -33.75
CA GLY A 220 -2.40 -11.84 -32.83
C GLY A 220 -3.51 -12.22 -31.87
N ASP A 221 -3.24 -13.23 -31.03
CA ASP A 221 -4.14 -13.66 -29.95
C ASP A 221 -3.94 -12.83 -28.67
N GLN A 222 -5.03 -12.31 -28.10
CA GLN A 222 -4.99 -11.52 -26.87
C GLN A 222 -4.41 -12.32 -25.69
N GLY A 223 -4.77 -13.60 -25.57
CA GLY A 223 -4.34 -14.46 -24.47
C GLY A 223 -2.84 -14.68 -24.45
N VAL A 224 -2.23 -14.86 -25.62
CA VAL A 224 -0.76 -14.97 -25.78
C VAL A 224 -0.07 -13.68 -25.34
N ILE A 225 -0.50 -12.53 -25.86
CA ILE A 225 0.09 -11.23 -25.48
C ILE A 225 -0.08 -10.99 -23.98
N LEU A 226 -1.29 -11.21 -23.45
CA LEU A 226 -1.60 -11.07 -22.03
C LEU A 226 -0.69 -11.95 -21.15
N ALA A 227 -0.40 -13.18 -21.58
CA ALA A 227 0.49 -14.08 -20.85
C ALA A 227 1.94 -13.60 -20.86
N GLU A 228 2.38 -12.95 -21.93
CA GLU A 228 3.73 -12.39 -22.08
C GLU A 228 3.95 -11.13 -21.23
N ILE A 229 2.98 -10.19 -21.24
CA ILE A 229 3.16 -8.88 -20.59
C ILE A 229 2.81 -8.85 -19.10
N MET A 230 1.94 -9.76 -18.64
CA MET A 230 1.50 -9.82 -17.23
C MET A 230 2.65 -10.01 -16.23
N PRO A 231 3.61 -10.92 -16.46
CA PRO A 231 4.78 -11.08 -15.61
C PRO A 231 5.59 -9.79 -15.39
N MET A 232 5.74 -8.96 -16.43
CA MET A 232 6.55 -7.73 -16.38
C MET A 232 5.98 -6.71 -15.38
N VAL A 233 4.65 -6.59 -15.33
CA VAL A 233 3.95 -5.69 -14.40
C VAL A 233 4.13 -6.12 -12.95
N MET A 234 4.01 -7.42 -12.70
CA MET A 234 4.17 -7.98 -11.36
C MET A 234 5.61 -7.80 -10.85
N MET A 235 6.59 -8.03 -11.73
CA MET A 235 8.01 -7.84 -11.41
C MET A 235 8.35 -6.36 -11.18
N GLY A 236 7.84 -5.46 -12.02
CA GLY A 236 7.99 -4.01 -11.81
C GLY A 236 7.45 -3.58 -10.44
N SER A 237 6.24 -4.02 -10.09
CA SER A 237 5.64 -3.72 -8.79
C SER A 237 6.47 -4.29 -7.63
N LEU A 238 7.02 -5.50 -7.75
CA LEU A 238 7.89 -6.09 -6.72
C LEU A 238 9.12 -5.22 -6.47
N PHE A 239 9.82 -4.80 -7.53
CA PHE A 239 10.99 -3.94 -7.38
C PHE A 239 10.62 -2.55 -6.86
N CYS A 240 9.49 -1.96 -7.28
CA CYS A 240 9.00 -0.71 -6.70
C CYS A 240 8.77 -0.83 -5.18
N ILE A 241 8.21 -1.94 -4.69
CA ILE A 241 8.04 -2.17 -3.25
C ILE A 241 9.41 -2.19 -2.53
N VAL A 242 10.40 -2.88 -3.09
CA VAL A 242 11.76 -2.94 -2.54
C VAL A 242 12.40 -1.55 -2.50
N PHE A 243 12.36 -0.81 -3.61
CA PHE A 243 12.92 0.55 -3.70
C PHE A 243 12.17 1.54 -2.80
N ALA A 244 10.86 1.42 -2.64
CA ALA A 244 10.08 2.24 -1.72
C ALA A 244 10.45 1.98 -0.25
N GLY A 245 10.68 0.71 0.13
CA GLY A 245 11.25 0.36 1.42
C GLY A 245 12.65 0.95 1.62
N LEU A 246 13.49 0.90 0.58
CA LEU A 246 14.84 1.48 0.59
C LEU A 246 14.80 3.02 0.76
N MET A 247 13.86 3.69 0.09
CA MET A 247 13.58 5.12 0.24
C MET A 247 13.10 5.48 1.65
N ASN A 248 12.27 4.63 2.26
CA ASN A 248 11.86 4.83 3.65
C ASN A 248 13.05 4.73 4.62
N ARG A 249 13.92 3.73 4.43
CA ARG A 249 15.16 3.61 5.22
C ARG A 249 16.08 4.82 5.03
N LEU A 250 16.17 5.36 3.82
CA LEU A 250 16.92 6.59 3.55
C LEU A 250 16.30 7.78 4.30
N GLY A 251 14.98 7.92 4.31
CA GLY A 251 14.28 9.00 5.02
C GLY A 251 14.42 8.94 6.54
N GLN A 252 14.51 7.74 7.11
CA GLN A 252 14.83 7.58 8.53
C GLN A 252 16.25 8.02 8.88
N ARG A 253 17.20 7.90 7.95
CA ARG A 253 18.59 8.35 8.12
C ARG A 253 18.77 9.83 7.80
N ARG A 254 17.97 10.38 6.89
CA ARG A 254 17.98 11.77 6.44
C ARG A 254 16.59 12.39 6.54
N PRO A 255 16.19 12.84 7.75
CA PRO A 255 14.89 13.45 7.99
C PRO A 255 14.64 14.72 7.17
N ASP A 256 15.71 15.40 6.73
CA ASP A 256 15.67 16.59 5.86
C ASP A 256 15.05 16.31 4.48
N LEU A 257 15.09 15.06 4.01
CA LEU A 257 14.62 14.66 2.69
C LEU A 257 13.19 14.10 2.69
N THR A 258 12.54 13.98 3.85
CA THR A 258 11.23 13.34 4.02
C THR A 258 10.25 14.23 4.75
N GLY A 259 9.02 14.30 4.25
CA GLY A 259 7.87 14.90 4.91
C GLY A 259 7.07 13.90 5.75
N ASN A 260 7.50 12.64 5.81
CA ASN A 260 6.82 11.53 6.50
C ASN A 260 5.35 11.38 6.04
N GLY A 261 5.16 11.37 4.73
CA GLY A 261 3.87 11.34 4.04
C GLY A 261 3.23 12.71 3.86
N ARG A 262 4.04 13.77 3.86
CA ARG A 262 3.70 15.06 3.27
C ARG A 262 4.58 15.26 2.05
N ILE A 263 4.01 15.80 0.98
CA ILE A 263 4.73 16.00 -0.29
C ILE A 263 5.27 17.42 -0.40
N THR A 264 4.56 18.40 0.15
CA THR A 264 4.98 19.80 0.19
C THR A 264 5.46 20.16 1.60
N PRO A 265 6.65 20.79 1.73
CA PRO A 265 7.00 21.54 2.93
C PRO A 265 6.03 22.71 3.03
N ASN A 266 5.07 22.64 3.95
CA ASN A 266 4.30 23.84 4.28
C ASN A 266 5.21 24.72 5.14
N GLY A 267 5.25 26.02 4.84
CA GLY A 267 5.66 27.02 5.83
C GLY A 267 4.68 26.98 7.01
N ASP A 268 5.12 27.42 8.17
CA ASP A 268 4.49 27.30 9.49
C ASP A 268 3.05 27.86 9.65
N ASP A 269 2.38 28.26 8.58
CA ASP A 269 1.03 28.78 8.66
C ASP A 269 0.00 27.64 8.66
N ASP A 270 -0.68 27.51 9.81
CA ASP A 270 -1.95 26.80 10.05
C ASP A 270 -1.90 25.34 10.58
N ILE A 271 -0.78 24.92 11.19
CA ILE A 271 -0.74 23.66 11.97
C ILE A 271 -1.46 23.80 13.34
N GLY A 272 -1.75 25.03 13.75
CA GLY A 272 -2.36 25.37 15.05
C GLY A 272 -3.78 24.87 15.24
N ASP A 273 -4.62 24.90 14.20
CA ASP A 273 -6.08 24.70 14.40
C ASP A 273 -6.53 23.23 14.35
N ILE A 274 -5.92 22.39 13.52
CA ILE A 274 -6.38 21.00 13.34
C ILE A 274 -5.91 20.09 14.48
N ARG A 275 -4.72 20.33 15.04
CA ARG A 275 -4.23 19.60 16.23
C ARG A 275 -4.91 20.06 17.52
N ALA A 276 -5.33 21.33 17.61
CA ALA A 276 -6.07 21.83 18.76
C ALA A 276 -7.50 21.29 18.84
N ALA A 277 -8.15 21.05 17.69
CA ALA A 277 -9.47 20.42 17.62
C ALA A 277 -9.48 18.90 17.91
N ALA A 278 -8.31 18.26 18.05
CA ALA A 278 -8.13 16.82 18.22
C ALA A 278 -7.95 16.37 19.68
N LYS A 279 -8.48 17.12 20.66
CA LYS A 279 -8.46 16.73 22.09
C LYS A 279 -9.75 16.07 22.59
N GLY A 280 -10.79 15.98 21.77
CA GLY A 280 -12.03 15.27 22.11
C GLY A 280 -12.00 13.82 21.65
N ALA A 281 -12.63 12.92 22.40
CA ALA A 281 -12.98 11.60 21.89
C ALA A 281 -13.87 11.78 20.65
N ILE A 282 -13.44 11.24 19.51
CA ILE A 282 -14.21 11.32 18.27
C ILE A 282 -15.42 10.39 18.41
N ASP A 283 -16.61 10.95 18.22
CA ASP A 283 -17.86 10.20 18.27
C ASP A 283 -17.84 9.07 17.21
N PRO A 284 -18.11 7.80 17.58
CA PRO A 284 -18.26 6.70 16.64
C PRO A 284 -19.24 6.97 15.49
N ALA A 285 -20.28 7.77 15.73
CA ALA A 285 -21.22 8.18 14.68
C ALA A 285 -20.54 9.00 13.57
N VAL A 286 -19.57 9.85 13.92
CA VAL A 286 -18.78 10.66 12.97
C VAL A 286 -17.84 9.77 12.15
N ILE A 287 -17.27 8.74 12.75
CA ILE A 287 -16.47 7.72 12.04
C ILE A 287 -17.36 6.98 11.03
N GLY A 288 -18.55 6.54 11.46
CA GLY A 288 -19.55 5.90 10.60
C GLY A 288 -19.96 6.80 9.43
N ALA A 289 -20.28 8.07 9.70
CA ALA A 289 -20.64 9.06 8.68
C ALA A 289 -19.52 9.26 7.66
N ALA A 290 -18.25 9.30 8.10
CA ALA A 290 -17.10 9.38 7.20
C ALA A 290 -16.95 8.13 6.33
N GLY A 291 -17.18 6.94 6.89
CA GLY A 291 -17.18 5.69 6.15
C GLY A 291 -18.28 5.65 5.07
N VAL A 292 -19.51 6.02 5.44
CA VAL A 292 -20.64 6.11 4.49
C VAL A 292 -20.36 7.15 3.41
N THR A 293 -19.77 8.29 3.77
CA THR A 293 -19.36 9.33 2.82
C THR A 293 -18.34 8.77 1.81
N ALA A 294 -17.36 7.99 2.26
CA ALA A 294 -16.38 7.38 1.38
C ALA A 294 -17.03 6.42 0.37
N VAL A 295 -18.00 5.60 0.82
CA VAL A 295 -18.77 4.72 -0.05
C VAL A 295 -19.64 5.51 -1.03
N ALA A 296 -20.31 6.57 -0.57
CA ALA A 296 -21.13 7.42 -1.43
C ALA A 296 -20.30 8.07 -2.54
N LEU A 297 -19.12 8.61 -2.21
CA LEU A 297 -18.20 9.18 -3.19
C LEU A 297 -17.68 8.15 -4.19
N TYR A 298 -17.41 6.92 -3.74
CA TYR A 298 -17.04 5.84 -4.64
C TYR A 298 -18.19 5.47 -5.60
N LEU A 299 -19.42 5.36 -5.09
CA LEU A 299 -20.59 5.06 -5.93
C LEU A 299 -20.87 6.19 -6.95
N LEU A 300 -20.65 7.45 -6.57
CA LEU A 300 -20.64 8.57 -7.52
C LEU A 300 -19.53 8.41 -8.58
N GLY A 301 -18.35 7.94 -8.17
CA GLY A 301 -17.27 7.55 -9.07
C GLY A 301 -17.69 6.48 -10.06
N VAL A 302 -18.35 5.40 -9.59
CA VAL A 302 -18.87 4.31 -10.42
C VAL A 302 -19.96 4.80 -11.38
N LEU A 303 -20.84 5.69 -10.92
CA LEU A 303 -21.86 6.30 -11.78
C LEU A 303 -21.21 7.07 -12.92
N GLY A 304 -20.23 7.92 -12.63
CA GLY A 304 -19.52 8.64 -13.68
C GLY A 304 -18.66 7.73 -14.56
N GLN A 305 -18.12 6.62 -14.03
CA GLN A 305 -17.48 5.61 -14.86
C GLN A 305 -18.45 5.02 -15.89
N LYS A 306 -19.70 4.73 -15.50
CA LYS A 306 -20.72 4.23 -16.45
C LYS A 306 -21.16 5.28 -17.48
N LEU A 307 -21.05 6.56 -17.16
CA LEU A 307 -21.49 7.65 -18.03
C LEU A 307 -20.39 8.17 -18.97
N PHE A 308 -19.13 8.13 -18.52
CA PHE A 308 -18.00 8.77 -19.21
C PHE A 308 -16.79 7.84 -19.41
N ASP A 309 -16.89 6.56 -19.07
CA ASP A 309 -15.82 5.54 -19.11
C ASP A 309 -14.54 5.92 -18.35
N PHE A 310 -14.66 6.86 -17.39
CA PHE A 310 -13.55 7.35 -16.60
C PHE A 310 -13.32 6.50 -15.34
N PRO A 311 -12.09 6.19 -14.92
CA PRO A 311 -11.86 5.32 -13.75
C PRO A 311 -12.52 5.84 -12.46
N ALA A 312 -13.37 5.02 -11.83
CA ALA A 312 -14.13 5.42 -10.64
C ALA A 312 -13.28 6.00 -9.49
N PRO A 313 -12.10 5.43 -9.12
CA PRO A 313 -11.27 6.01 -8.07
C PRO A 313 -10.74 7.42 -8.39
N VAL A 314 -10.51 7.74 -9.66
CA VAL A 314 -10.03 9.07 -10.08
C VAL A 314 -11.16 10.08 -10.01
N LEU A 315 -12.36 9.71 -10.46
CA LEU A 315 -13.53 10.58 -10.35
C LEU A 315 -13.91 10.82 -8.89
N MET A 316 -13.89 9.76 -8.07
CA MET A 316 -14.08 9.86 -6.62
C MET A 316 -13.08 10.84 -5.99
N LEU A 317 -11.79 10.74 -6.35
CA LEU A 317 -10.76 11.67 -5.87
C LEU A 317 -11.05 13.11 -6.29
N PHE A 318 -11.43 13.32 -7.56
CA PHE A 318 -11.76 14.65 -8.07
C PHE A 318 -12.96 15.27 -7.32
N VAL A 319 -14.02 14.50 -7.10
CA VAL A 319 -15.19 14.96 -6.33
C VAL A 319 -14.83 15.23 -4.87
N ALA A 320 -14.08 14.33 -4.22
CA ALA A 320 -13.60 14.54 -2.85
C ALA A 320 -12.75 15.81 -2.71
N PHE A 321 -11.88 16.05 -3.70
CA PHE A 321 -11.06 17.25 -3.80
C PHE A 321 -11.93 18.50 -3.97
N MET A 322 -12.90 18.49 -4.88
CA MET A 322 -13.84 19.60 -5.07
C MET A 322 -14.60 19.93 -3.79
N MET A 323 -15.14 18.92 -3.10
CA MET A 323 -15.82 19.10 -1.81
C MET A 323 -14.93 19.73 -0.76
N LYS A 324 -13.66 19.30 -0.67
CA LYS A 324 -12.66 19.90 0.23
C LYS A 324 -12.31 21.33 -0.19
N ALA A 325 -12.18 21.60 -1.49
CA ALA A 325 -11.82 22.91 -2.03
C ALA A 325 -12.87 23.98 -1.74
N VAL A 326 -14.17 23.63 -1.87
CA VAL A 326 -15.31 24.54 -1.60
C VAL A 326 -15.74 24.58 -0.12
N LYS A 327 -14.98 23.92 0.79
CA LYS A 327 -15.31 23.80 2.23
C LYS A 327 -16.67 23.13 2.51
N ALA A 328 -17.15 22.25 1.63
CA ALA A 328 -18.39 21.50 1.86
C ALA A 328 -18.27 20.43 2.98
N VAL A 329 -17.05 20.09 3.39
CA VAL A 329 -16.78 19.03 4.38
C VAL A 329 -16.58 19.65 5.76
N SER A 330 -17.47 19.32 6.70
CA SER A 330 -17.38 19.80 8.09
C SER A 330 -16.10 19.31 8.80
N PRO A 331 -15.57 20.07 9.79
CA PRO A 331 -14.39 19.64 10.55
C PRO A 331 -14.55 18.27 11.21
N SER A 332 -15.73 17.95 11.74
CA SER A 332 -16.02 16.65 12.34
C SER A 332 -15.87 15.52 11.31
N LEU A 333 -16.40 15.70 10.09
CA LEU A 333 -16.29 14.70 9.03
C LEU A 333 -14.83 14.52 8.56
N GLN A 334 -14.02 15.57 8.60
CA GLN A 334 -12.58 15.48 8.31
C GLN A 334 -11.85 14.63 9.35
N GLN A 335 -12.15 14.82 10.64
CA GLN A 335 -11.59 14.00 11.73
C GLN A 335 -12.03 12.55 11.63
N GLY A 336 -13.33 12.30 11.37
CA GLY A 336 -13.86 10.96 11.12
C GLY A 336 -13.15 10.27 9.95
N GLY A 337 -12.94 11.00 8.85
CA GLY A 337 -12.21 10.51 7.67
C GLY A 337 -10.78 10.08 7.98
N GLN A 338 -10.04 10.87 8.77
CA GLN A 338 -8.69 10.49 9.22
C GLN A 338 -8.70 9.19 10.03
N VAL A 339 -9.68 9.01 10.93
CA VAL A 339 -9.80 7.79 11.74
C VAL A 339 -10.14 6.58 10.86
N VAL A 340 -11.09 6.71 9.93
CA VAL A 340 -11.45 5.66 8.97
C VAL A 340 -10.21 5.26 8.15
N SER A 341 -9.51 6.23 7.56
CA SER A 341 -8.28 5.95 6.80
C SER A 341 -7.23 5.24 7.64
N LYS A 342 -7.02 5.67 8.89
CA LYS A 342 -6.05 5.06 9.80
C LYS A 342 -6.46 3.64 10.21
N PHE A 343 -7.75 3.39 10.41
CA PHE A 343 -8.28 2.06 10.71
C PHE A 343 -8.01 1.10 9.54
N PHE A 344 -8.36 1.48 8.31
CA PHE A 344 -8.10 0.65 7.14
C PHE A 344 -6.60 0.44 6.91
N ALA A 345 -5.80 1.50 7.01
CA ALA A 345 -4.35 1.43 6.87
C ALA A 345 -3.68 0.49 7.88
N THR A 346 -4.16 0.45 9.12
CA THR A 346 -3.55 -0.34 10.20
C THR A 346 -4.08 -1.77 10.25
N SER A 347 -5.40 -1.93 10.10
CA SER A 347 -6.11 -3.19 10.39
C SER A 347 -6.44 -4.00 9.15
N VAL A 348 -6.59 -3.36 7.98
CA VAL A 348 -7.17 -4.00 6.79
C VAL A 348 -6.13 -4.23 5.69
N THR A 349 -5.02 -3.47 5.71
CA THR A 349 -3.96 -3.53 4.69
C THR A 349 -3.37 -4.92 4.50
N TYR A 350 -2.85 -5.57 5.55
CA TYR A 350 -2.24 -6.91 5.40
C TYR A 350 -3.25 -8.00 5.00
N PRO A 351 -4.47 -8.04 5.59
CA PRO A 351 -5.54 -8.90 5.10
C PRO A 351 -5.87 -8.70 3.61
N LEU A 352 -5.90 -7.44 3.15
CA LEU A 352 -6.12 -7.11 1.74
C LEU A 352 -4.98 -7.62 0.85
N LEU A 353 -3.72 -7.35 1.23
CA LEU A 353 -2.55 -7.82 0.48
C LEU A 353 -2.54 -9.35 0.36
N PHE A 354 -2.96 -10.07 1.41
CA PHE A 354 -3.12 -11.52 1.36
C PHE A 354 -4.20 -11.94 0.37
N SER A 355 -5.37 -11.31 0.43
CA SER A 355 -6.47 -11.58 -0.51
C SER A 355 -6.03 -11.40 -1.96
N VAL A 356 -5.28 -10.32 -2.24
CA VAL A 356 -4.69 -10.02 -3.55
C VAL A 356 -3.67 -11.07 -3.98
N GLY A 357 -2.79 -11.48 -3.06
CA GLY A 357 -1.77 -12.51 -3.27
C GLY A 357 -2.37 -13.85 -3.71
N VAL A 358 -3.42 -14.29 -3.03
CA VAL A 358 -4.11 -15.56 -3.34
C VAL A 358 -4.96 -15.44 -4.61
N SER A 359 -5.56 -14.28 -4.87
CA SER A 359 -6.62 -14.15 -5.87
C SER A 359 -6.15 -13.74 -7.26
N ILE A 360 -5.23 -12.77 -7.35
CA ILE A 360 -4.87 -12.11 -8.63
C ILE A 360 -3.37 -12.01 -8.87
N THR A 361 -2.56 -12.71 -8.06
CA THR A 361 -1.09 -12.73 -8.19
C THR A 361 -0.64 -14.14 -8.60
N PRO A 362 -0.57 -14.47 -9.90
CA PRO A 362 -0.17 -15.80 -10.35
C PRO A 362 1.34 -16.04 -10.16
N TRP A 363 1.71 -16.93 -9.23
CA TRP A 363 3.11 -17.23 -8.91
C TRP A 363 3.90 -17.76 -10.11
N GLU A 364 3.32 -18.70 -10.86
CA GLU A 364 3.96 -19.31 -12.03
C GLU A 364 4.35 -18.27 -13.08
N LYS A 365 3.44 -17.32 -13.36
CA LYS A 365 3.68 -16.21 -14.28
C LYS A 365 4.71 -15.23 -13.72
N LEU A 366 4.72 -15.00 -12.41
CA LEU A 366 5.76 -14.19 -11.79
C LEU A 366 7.14 -14.85 -12.00
N THR A 367 7.25 -16.17 -11.78
CA THR A 367 8.51 -16.92 -11.97
C THR A 367 8.97 -16.97 -13.41
N SER A 368 8.07 -16.98 -14.40
CA SER A 368 8.45 -17.01 -15.81
C SER A 368 9.12 -15.72 -16.30
N ALA A 369 8.88 -14.58 -15.64
CA ALA A 369 9.60 -13.34 -15.95
C ALA A 369 11.02 -13.27 -15.39
N PHE A 370 11.44 -14.19 -14.51
CA PHE A 370 12.80 -14.19 -13.92
C PHE A 370 13.86 -14.64 -14.93
N THR A 371 14.04 -13.84 -15.98
CA THR A 371 15.22 -13.89 -16.84
C THR A 371 16.18 -12.80 -16.40
N LEU A 372 17.48 -13.08 -16.49
CA LEU A 372 18.51 -12.13 -16.07
C LEU A 372 18.38 -10.79 -16.81
N LEU A 373 18.06 -10.83 -18.12
CA LEU A 373 17.92 -9.63 -18.94
C LEU A 373 16.70 -8.80 -18.53
N ASN A 374 15.53 -9.42 -18.32
CA ASN A 374 14.32 -8.70 -17.89
C ASN A 374 14.51 -8.04 -16.53
N ILE A 375 15.18 -8.75 -15.59
CA ILE A 375 15.49 -8.21 -14.27
C ILE A 375 16.36 -6.97 -14.38
N ILE A 376 17.42 -7.00 -15.20
CA ILE A 376 18.30 -5.84 -15.38
C ILE A 376 17.50 -4.65 -15.94
N VAL A 377 16.72 -4.86 -17.00
CA VAL A 377 15.90 -3.79 -17.60
C VAL A 377 14.92 -3.19 -16.58
N ILE A 378 14.18 -4.04 -15.86
CA ILE A 378 13.17 -3.59 -14.90
C ILE A 378 13.83 -2.85 -13.73
N VAL A 379 14.90 -3.40 -13.15
CA VAL A 379 15.61 -2.76 -12.04
C VAL A 379 16.18 -1.42 -12.47
N CYS A 380 16.83 -1.34 -13.64
CA CYS A 380 17.34 -0.07 -14.17
C CYS A 380 16.21 0.95 -14.38
N THR A 381 15.08 0.52 -14.93
CA THR A 381 13.92 1.38 -15.18
C THR A 381 13.34 1.92 -13.87
N VAL A 382 13.16 1.07 -12.86
CA VAL A 382 12.64 1.48 -11.55
C VAL A 382 13.62 2.41 -10.83
N ILE A 383 14.93 2.15 -10.90
CA ILE A 383 15.95 3.05 -10.35
C ILE A 383 15.83 4.43 -10.99
N VAL A 384 15.80 4.50 -12.33
CA VAL A 384 15.69 5.77 -13.06
C VAL A 384 14.39 6.49 -12.71
N LEU A 385 13.27 5.77 -12.60
CA LEU A 385 11.98 6.32 -12.19
C LEU A 385 12.04 6.97 -10.81
N VAL A 386 12.58 6.24 -9.82
CA VAL A 386 12.72 6.71 -8.43
C VAL A 386 13.72 7.88 -8.34
N CYS A 387 14.87 7.76 -9.00
CA CYS A 387 15.90 8.81 -9.02
C CYS A 387 15.37 10.09 -9.68
N THR A 388 14.69 9.98 -10.82
CA THR A 388 14.12 11.14 -11.52
C THR A 388 13.08 11.83 -10.63
N GLY A 389 12.17 11.07 -10.02
CA GLY A 389 11.21 11.59 -9.05
C GLY A 389 11.91 12.33 -7.90
N PHE A 390 12.96 11.74 -7.33
CA PHE A 390 13.75 12.34 -6.25
C PHE A 390 14.42 13.66 -6.66
N PHE A 391 15.15 13.68 -7.77
CA PHE A 391 15.89 14.86 -8.20
C PHE A 391 14.98 16.00 -8.69
N VAL A 392 13.92 15.67 -9.42
CA VAL A 392 12.94 16.66 -9.89
C VAL A 392 12.18 17.25 -8.71
N ALA A 393 11.76 16.43 -7.74
CA ALA A 393 11.11 16.91 -6.51
C ALA A 393 11.97 17.91 -5.75
N ARG A 394 13.28 17.64 -5.64
CA ARG A 394 14.23 18.53 -4.98
C ARG A 394 14.31 19.89 -5.68
N LYS A 395 14.25 19.93 -7.01
CA LYS A 395 14.28 21.19 -7.79
C LYS A 395 13.01 22.03 -7.63
N ILE A 396 11.86 21.41 -7.38
CA ILE A 396 10.57 22.09 -7.24
C ILE A 396 10.12 22.33 -5.79
N ASN A 397 11.07 22.17 -4.84
CA ASN A 397 10.87 22.35 -3.40
C ASN A 397 9.77 21.44 -2.82
N MET A 398 9.79 20.16 -3.20
CA MET A 398 8.96 19.10 -2.61
C MET A 398 9.83 18.10 -1.85
N TYR A 399 9.26 17.34 -0.92
CA TYR A 399 9.99 16.32 -0.18
C TYR A 399 10.43 15.19 -1.13
N PRO A 400 11.75 15.06 -1.40
CA PRO A 400 12.23 14.19 -2.47
C PRO A 400 11.86 12.72 -2.30
N ILE A 401 11.89 12.23 -1.07
CA ILE A 401 11.62 10.82 -0.75
C ILE A 401 10.13 10.50 -0.98
N ASP A 402 9.23 11.32 -0.44
CA ASP A 402 7.79 11.13 -0.57
C ASP A 402 7.35 11.19 -2.04
N VAL A 403 7.88 12.15 -2.81
CA VAL A 403 7.61 12.24 -4.26
C VAL A 403 8.19 11.04 -5.01
N ALA A 404 9.42 10.62 -4.71
CA ALA A 404 10.04 9.47 -5.38
C ALA A 404 9.22 8.18 -5.18
N VAL A 405 8.66 7.97 -3.98
CA VAL A 405 7.74 6.86 -3.70
C VAL A 405 6.46 7.00 -4.53
N VAL A 406 5.84 8.18 -4.58
CA VAL A 406 4.65 8.42 -5.41
C VAL A 406 4.93 8.18 -6.90
N CYS A 407 6.09 8.64 -7.41
CA CYS A 407 6.50 8.41 -8.79
C CYS A 407 6.69 6.92 -9.08
N SER A 408 7.22 6.14 -8.14
CA SER A 408 7.40 4.69 -8.29
C SER A 408 6.07 3.94 -8.48
N CYS A 409 4.97 4.50 -7.98
CA CYS A 409 3.62 3.93 -8.20
C CYS A 409 3.19 3.95 -9.66
N SER A 410 3.82 4.77 -10.51
CA SER A 410 3.57 4.73 -11.97
C SER A 410 3.92 3.36 -12.59
N ALA A 411 4.76 2.56 -11.91
CA ALA A 411 5.09 1.18 -12.29
C ALA A 411 4.45 0.12 -11.35
N ALA A 412 3.39 0.51 -10.61
CA ALA A 412 2.66 -0.38 -9.72
C ALA A 412 1.70 -1.30 -10.50
N GLN A 413 1.37 -2.44 -9.90
CA GLN A 413 0.31 -3.35 -10.37
C GLN A 413 -1.11 -2.78 -10.10
N GLY A 414 -1.33 -1.49 -10.38
CA GLY A 414 -2.59 -0.81 -10.10
C GLY A 414 -2.72 -0.43 -8.62
N GLY A 415 -3.95 -0.17 -8.17
CA GLY A 415 -4.21 0.25 -6.78
C GLY A 415 -3.74 -0.75 -5.71
N THR A 416 -3.64 -2.04 -6.01
CA THR A 416 -3.05 -3.03 -5.09
C THR A 416 -1.55 -2.83 -4.92
N GLY A 417 -0.85 -2.56 -6.03
CA GLY A 417 0.57 -2.23 -6.05
C GLY A 417 0.84 -0.93 -5.30
N ASP A 418 0.01 0.11 -5.50
CA ASP A 418 0.12 1.38 -4.74
C ASP A 418 0.08 1.12 -3.23
N VAL A 419 -0.87 0.29 -2.78
CA VAL A 419 -1.01 -0.06 -1.37
C VAL A 419 0.22 -0.80 -0.87
N ALA A 420 0.74 -1.77 -1.63
CA ALA A 420 1.95 -2.50 -1.23
C ALA A 420 3.19 -1.59 -1.16
N ILE A 421 3.39 -0.73 -2.17
CA ILE A 421 4.49 0.24 -2.26
C ILE A 421 4.42 1.23 -1.08
N LEU A 422 3.26 1.82 -0.84
CA LEU A 422 3.07 2.78 0.25
C LEU A 422 3.14 2.12 1.63
N THR A 423 2.74 0.86 1.75
CA THR A 423 2.91 0.09 2.99
C THR A 423 4.39 -0.15 3.27
N ALA A 424 5.17 -0.54 2.25
CA ALA A 424 6.62 -0.68 2.37
C ALA A 424 7.30 0.67 2.71
N ALA A 425 6.79 1.76 2.15
CA ALA A 425 7.26 3.10 2.44
C ALA A 425 6.73 3.68 3.77
N ASN A 426 5.79 3.05 4.46
CA ASN A 426 5.08 3.60 5.62
C ASN A 426 4.43 4.99 5.35
N ARG A 427 3.79 5.15 4.19
CA ARG A 427 3.26 6.42 3.67
C ARG A 427 1.86 6.29 3.03
N LEU A 428 0.98 5.44 3.57
CA LEU A 428 -0.37 5.19 3.02
C LEU A 428 -1.23 6.45 2.83
N GLN A 429 -0.96 7.52 3.58
CA GLN A 429 -1.56 8.85 3.41
C GLN A 429 -1.31 9.48 2.02
N LEU A 430 -0.32 9.00 1.26
CA LEU A 430 -0.02 9.45 -0.10
C LEU A 430 -0.82 8.70 -1.18
N LEU A 431 -1.70 7.77 -0.80
CA LEU A 431 -2.52 6.97 -1.74
C LEU A 431 -3.30 7.84 -2.74
N PRO A 432 -3.88 9.00 -2.37
CA PRO A 432 -4.55 9.88 -3.35
C PRO A 432 -3.64 10.28 -4.52
N PHE A 433 -2.38 10.60 -4.25
CA PHE A 433 -1.42 11.01 -5.29
C PHE A 433 -0.94 9.81 -6.11
N CYS A 434 -0.80 8.65 -5.48
CA CYS A 434 -0.44 7.42 -6.19
C CYS A 434 -1.54 6.98 -7.14
N SER A 435 -2.80 7.08 -6.73
CA SER A 435 -3.94 6.78 -7.60
C SER A 435 -3.99 7.70 -8.83
N ILE A 436 -3.58 8.96 -8.73
CA ILE A 436 -3.40 9.82 -9.91
C ILE A 436 -2.31 9.23 -10.82
N ALA A 437 -1.13 8.94 -10.26
CA ALA A 437 0.00 8.43 -11.03
C ALA A 437 -0.31 7.12 -11.74
N THR A 438 -0.93 6.18 -11.04
CA THR A 438 -1.20 4.84 -11.56
C THR A 438 -2.36 4.85 -12.55
N ARG A 439 -3.46 5.55 -12.25
CA ARG A 439 -4.69 5.52 -13.06
C ARG A 439 -4.60 6.45 -14.26
N LEU A 440 -4.25 7.72 -14.05
CA LEU A 440 -4.14 8.70 -15.14
C LEU A 440 -2.83 8.53 -15.92
N GLY A 441 -1.72 8.33 -15.21
CA GLY A 441 -0.44 8.05 -15.86
C GLY A 441 -0.50 6.75 -16.66
N GLY A 442 -1.06 5.69 -16.09
CA GLY A 442 -1.27 4.41 -16.77
C GLY A 442 -2.12 4.54 -18.03
N ALA A 443 -3.32 5.14 -17.93
CA ALA A 443 -4.18 5.37 -19.09
C ALA A 443 -3.46 6.16 -20.20
N SER A 444 -2.73 7.22 -19.84
CA SER A 444 -1.97 8.01 -20.82
C SER A 444 -0.87 7.18 -21.50
N MET A 445 -0.14 6.35 -20.75
CA MET A 445 0.92 5.48 -21.27
C MET A 445 0.35 4.44 -22.24
N VAL A 446 -0.78 3.81 -21.88
CA VAL A 446 -1.49 2.86 -22.74
C VAL A 446 -1.94 3.52 -24.04
N THR A 447 -2.62 4.67 -23.96
CA THR A 447 -3.10 5.38 -25.15
C THR A 447 -1.95 5.76 -26.09
N ILE A 448 -0.87 6.33 -25.54
CA ILE A 448 0.31 6.70 -26.32
C ILE A 448 0.94 5.45 -26.97
N ALA A 449 1.06 4.36 -26.23
CA ALA A 449 1.63 3.12 -26.77
C ALA A 449 0.79 2.53 -27.90
N LEU A 450 -0.53 2.52 -27.78
CA LEU A 450 -1.42 2.03 -28.85
C LEU A 450 -1.32 2.88 -30.12
N ILE A 451 -1.28 4.21 -29.98
CA ILE A 451 -1.07 5.13 -31.11
C ILE A 451 0.29 4.87 -31.76
N LEU A 452 1.36 4.79 -30.95
CA LEU A 452 2.70 4.55 -31.47
C LEU A 452 2.81 3.20 -32.16
N MET A 453 2.23 2.13 -31.60
CA MET A 453 2.24 0.81 -32.22
C MET A 453 1.49 0.82 -33.55
N ARG A 454 0.35 1.52 -33.63
CA ARG A 454 -0.44 1.65 -34.86
C ARG A 454 0.26 2.45 -35.96
N VAL A 455 1.20 3.32 -35.61
CA VAL A 455 2.00 4.10 -36.57
C VAL A 455 3.23 3.31 -37.04
N LEU A 456 3.77 2.44 -36.19
CA LEU A 456 4.95 1.63 -36.50
C LEU A 456 4.65 0.31 -37.21
N HIS A 457 3.39 -0.15 -37.15
CA HIS A 457 2.83 -1.27 -37.94
C HIS A 457 2.04 -0.71 -39.12
#